data_AF-A0A662CEE7-F1
#
_entry.id   AF-A0A662CEE7-F1
#
_cell.length_a   1.000
_cell.length_b   1.000
_cell.length_c   1.000
_cell.angle_alpha   90.00
_cell.angle_beta   90.00
_cell.angle_gamma   90.00
#
_symmetry.space_group_name_H-M   'P 1'
#
loop_
_entity.id
_entity.type
_entity.pdbx_description
1 polymer ?
#
loop_
_entity_poly.entity_id
_entity_poly.type
_entity_poly.pdbx_seq_one_letter_code
_entity_poly.pdbx_strand_id
1 'polypeptide(L)' 'MLITHDKISNRIAFSIIIGALIIGSALIVLSKTPPFMFGISIIGIVGFVVAGLMGMWLLIAILRRGKL' A
#
# COMPACT_ATOMS: atom_id res chain seq x y z
N MET A 1 6.48 16.35 -25.05
CA MET A 1 6.95 14.96 -24.92
C MET A 1 7.41 14.60 -23.50
N LEU A 2 7.86 15.53 -22.66
CA LEU A 2 8.39 15.23 -21.31
C LEU A 2 7.33 14.85 -20.26
N ILE A 3 6.16 15.51 -20.28
CA ILE A 3 5.08 15.36 -19.27
C ILE A 3 4.44 13.97 -19.21
N THR A 4 4.55 13.17 -20.27
CA THR A 4 3.93 11.83 -20.36
C THR A 4 4.74 10.80 -19.59
N HIS A 5 6.08 10.93 -19.58
CA HIS A 5 6.97 10.02 -18.87
C HIS A 5 6.81 10.15 -17.35
N ASP A 6 6.64 11.37 -16.85
CA ASP A 6 6.45 11.63 -15.42
C ASP A 6 5.18 10.98 -14.87
N LYS A 7 4.08 10.98 -15.63
CA LYS A 7 2.82 10.35 -15.22
C LYS A 7 2.92 8.83 -15.11
N ILE A 8 3.60 8.20 -16.07
CA ILE A 8 3.80 6.74 -16.09
C ILE A 8 4.76 6.36 -14.94
N SER A 9 5.86 7.09 -14.80
CA SER A 9 6.84 6.90 -13.72
C SER A 9 6.18 7.02 -12.34
N ASN A 10 5.34 8.04 -12.13
CA ASN A 10 4.62 8.24 -10.88
C ASN A 10 3.62 7.11 -10.59
N ARG A 11 2.92 6.57 -11.60
CA ARG A 11 2.00 5.43 -11.43
C ARG A 11 2.75 4.15 -11.03
N ILE A 12 3.90 3.90 -11.66
CA ILE A 12 4.74 2.73 -11.37
C ILE A 12 5.32 2.86 -9.95
N ALA A 13 5.88 4.02 -9.60
CA ALA A 13 6.40 4.30 -8.27
C ALA A 13 5.32 4.08 -7.19
N PHE A 14 4.10 4.57 -7.41
CA PHE A 14 3.00 4.39 -6.46
C PHE A 14 2.60 2.90 -6.33
N SER A 15 2.54 2.16 -7.44
CA SER A 15 2.22 0.72 -7.42
C SER A 15 3.27 -0.08 -6.62
N ILE A 16 4.55 0.27 -6.79
CA ILE A 16 5.66 -0.34 -6.03
C ILE A 16 5.57 0.01 -4.55
N ILE A 17 5.31 1.27 -4.20
CA ILE A 17 5.18 1.73 -2.80
C ILE A 17 4.04 0.96 -2.11
N ILE A 18 2.89 0.78 -2.76
CA ILE A 18 1.78 0.00 -2.19
C ILE A 18 2.16 -1.47 -2.00
N GLY A 19 2.76 -2.09 -3.02
CA GLY A 19 3.20 -3.49 -2.92
C GLY A 19 4.16 -3.71 -1.76
N ALA A 20 5.17 -2.85 -1.64
CA ALA A 20 6.13 -2.88 -0.54
C ALA A 20 5.46 -2.63 0.82
N LEU A 21 4.47 -1.73 0.89
CA LEU A 21 3.72 -1.43 2.11
C LEU A 21 2.86 -2.63 2.57
N ILE A 22 2.19 -3.32 1.63
CA ILE A 22 1.39 -4.52 1.91
C ILE A 22 2.31 -5.65 2.39
N ILE A 23 3.43 -5.89 1.69
CA ILE A 23 4.40 -6.93 2.06
C ILE A 23 5.04 -6.64 3.42
N GLY A 24 5.48 -5.39 3.66
CA GLY A 24 6.06 -4.97 4.93
C GLY A 24 5.06 -5.09 6.09
N SER A 25 3.80 -4.74 5.87
CA SER A 25 2.75 -4.91 6.87
C SER A 25 2.44 -6.38 7.16
N ALA A 26 2.36 -7.24 6.14
CA ALA A 26 2.18 -8.67 6.31
C ALA A 26 3.36 -9.30 7.08
N LEU A 27 4.59 -8.82 6.83
CA LEU A 27 5.78 -9.22 7.58
C LEU A 27 5.70 -8.78 9.05
N ILE A 28 5.15 -7.60 9.37
CA ILE A 28 4.95 -7.16 10.76
C ILE A 28 3.86 -7.97 11.46
N VAL A 29 2.83 -8.40 10.73
CA VAL A 29 1.79 -9.30 11.27
C VAL A 29 2.38 -10.68 11.59
N LEU A 30 3.27 -11.19 10.73
CA LEU A 30 3.94 -12.49 10.91
C LEU A 30 5.08 -12.43 11.94
N SER A 31 5.81 -11.33 11.96
CA SER A 31 6.85 -11.05 12.95
C SER A 31 6.15 -10.85 14.28
N LYS A 32 6.36 -11.80 15.21
CA LYS A 32 5.87 -11.80 16.60
C LYS A 32 6.41 -10.58 17.38
N THR A 33 5.98 -9.39 16.98
CA THR A 33 6.43 -8.09 17.45
C THR A 33 5.49 -7.67 18.59
N PRO A 34 5.97 -7.59 19.83
CA PRO A 34 5.15 -7.17 20.98
C PRO A 34 4.73 -5.70 20.77
N PRO A 35 3.47 -5.28 21.02
CA PRO A 35 2.46 -5.82 21.94
C PRO A 35 1.36 -6.65 21.26
N PHE A 36 1.10 -7.83 21.83
CA PHE A 36 0.07 -8.75 21.38
C PHE A 36 -1.25 -8.49 22.09
N MET A 37 -2.35 -8.44 21.33
CA MET A 37 -3.70 -8.63 21.88
C MET A 37 -4.31 -9.77 21.06
N PHE A 38 -4.69 -10.87 21.73
CA PHE A 38 -5.18 -12.11 21.09
C PHE A 38 -4.22 -12.87 20.15
N GLY A 39 -2.89 -12.69 20.30
CA GLY A 39 -1.89 -13.44 19.50
C GLY A 39 -1.60 -12.85 18.12
N ILE A 40 -2.14 -11.66 17.82
CA ILE A 40 -1.93 -10.92 16.58
C ILE A 40 -1.34 -9.54 16.93
N SER A 41 -0.40 -9.03 16.13
CA SER A 41 0.21 -7.71 16.37
C SER A 41 -0.77 -6.58 16.03
N ILE A 42 -1.18 -5.78 17.02
CA ILE A 42 -2.08 -4.62 16.82
C ILE A 42 -1.48 -3.63 15.81
N ILE A 43 -0.17 -3.39 15.93
CA ILE A 43 0.56 -2.48 15.04
C ILE A 43 0.53 -3.01 13.61
N GLY A 44 0.68 -4.33 13.44
CA GLY A 44 0.55 -4.99 12.14
C GLY A 44 -0.84 -4.83 11.53
N ILE A 45 -1.90 -5.04 12.30
CA ILE A 45 -3.30 -4.90 11.83
C ILE A 45 -3.58 -3.44 11.43
N VAL A 46 -3.22 -2.48 12.27
CA VAL A 46 -3.44 -1.05 11.97
C VAL A 46 -2.67 -0.65 10.71
N GLY A 47 -1.41 -1.06 10.60
CA GLY A 47 -0.60 -0.86 9.40
C GLY A 47 -1.21 -1.52 8.16
N PHE A 48 -1.77 -2.72 8.30
CA PHE A 48 -2.36 -3.47 7.19
C PHE A 48 -3.64 -2.84 6.67
N VAL A 49 -4.50 -2.39 7.58
CA VAL A 49 -5.74 -1.68 7.24
C VAL A 49 -5.43 -0.35 6.56
N VAL A 50 -4.46 0.43 7.08
CA VAL A 50 -4.03 1.69 6.46
C VAL A 50 -3.41 1.44 5.08
N ALA A 51 -2.56 0.42 4.95
CA ALA A 51 -1.95 0.03 3.68
C ALA A 51 -3.00 -0.39 2.64
N GLY A 52 -3.97 -1.22 3.05
CA GLY A 52 -5.08 -1.66 2.21
C GLY A 52 -5.97 -0.49 1.77
N LEU A 53 -6.29 0.44 2.68
CA LEU A 53 -7.07 1.64 2.36
C LEU A 53 -6.33 2.55 1.37
N MET A 54 -5.02 2.80 1.57
CA MET A 54 -4.22 3.58 0.62
C MET A 54 -4.09 2.89 -0.74
N GLY A 55 -3.91 1.57 -0.75
CA GLY A 55 -3.83 0.78 -1.97
C GLY A 55 -5.13 0.79 -2.76
N MET A 56 -6.26 0.61 -2.06
CA MET A 56 -7.60 0.64 -2.64
C MET A 56 -7.95 2.05 -3.14
N TRP A 57 -7.58 3.10 -2.39
CA TRP A 57 -7.72 4.48 -2.86
C TRP A 57 -6.93 4.70 -4.15
N LEU A 58 -5.67 4.27 -4.24
CA LEU A 58 -4.92 4.41 -5.49
C LEU A 58 -5.58 3.64 -6.63
N LEU A 59 -5.97 2.39 -6.40
CA LEU A 59 -6.60 1.58 -7.44
C LEU A 59 -7.84 2.28 -7.99
N ILE A 60 -8.67 2.84 -7.10
CA ILE A 60 -9.83 3.66 -7.46
C ILE A 60 -9.40 4.94 -8.19
N ALA A 61 -8.33 5.62 -7.77
CA ALA A 61 -7.82 6.83 -8.43
C ALA A 61 -7.29 6.54 -9.84
N ILE A 62 -6.65 5.38 -10.04
CA ILE A 62 -6.20 4.89 -11.35
C ILE A 62 -7.39 4.59 -12.24
N LEU A 63 -8.39 3.88 -11.72
CA LEU A 63 -9.59 3.49 -12.46
C LEU A 63 -10.46 4.72 -12.80
N ARG A 64 -10.61 5.65 -11.86
CA ARG A 64 -11.37 6.91 -12.01
C ARG A 64 -10.66 7.91 -12.92
N ARG A 65 -9.33 7.90 -12.98
CA ARG A 65 -8.52 8.62 -13.98
C ARG A 65 -8.17 7.75 -15.19
N GLY A 66 -8.96 6.72 -15.47
CA GLY A 66 -8.99 6.03 -16.76
C GLY A 66 -9.51 6.89 -17.92
N LYS A 67 -9.48 8.22 -17.80
CA LYS A 67 -9.41 9.10 -18.97
C LYS A 67 -7.93 9.25 -19.31
N LEU A 68 -7.54 8.45 -20.30
CA LEU A 68 -6.33 8.58 -21.11
C LEU A 68 -6.03 10.06 -21.42
#